data_AF-A0A1I3X3K0-F1
#
_entry.id   AF-A0A1I3X3K0-F1
#
_cell.length_a   1.000
_cell.length_b   1.000
_cell.length_c   1.000
_cell.angle_alpha   90.00
_cell.angle_beta   90.00
_cell.angle_gamma   90.00
#
_symmetry.space_group_name_H-M   'P 1'
#
loop_
_entity.id
_entity.type
_entity.pdbx_description
1 polymer ?
#
loop_
_entity_poly.entity_id
_entity_poly.type
_entity_poly.pdbx_seq_one_letter_code
_entity_poly.pdbx_strand_id
1 'polypeptide(L)' 'MKVIEKVTPGTKVYKLFEHEELICEGKDEVFLISVKKMTREEYERDQSQQKQPTP' A
#
# COMPACT_ATOMS: atom_id res chain seq x y z
N MET A 1 -17.18 -4.78 11.20
CA MET A 1 -15.75 -4.40 11.16
C MET A 1 -15.05 -5.37 10.21
N LYS A 2 -14.40 -4.86 9.15
CA LYS A 2 -13.61 -5.72 8.25
C LYS A 2 -12.37 -6.21 9.01
N VAL A 3 -12.11 -7.50 8.96
CA VAL A 3 -10.94 -8.13 9.61
C VAL A 3 -9.69 -7.62 8.92
N ILE A 4 -8.78 -7.01 9.68
CA ILE A 4 -7.47 -6.58 9.17
C ILE A 4 -6.59 -7.83 9.15
N GLU A 5 -6.12 -8.25 7.97
CA GLU A 5 -5.22 -9.39 7.85
C GLU A 5 -3.81 -9.05 8.35
N LYS A 6 -3.25 -9.92 9.18
CA LYS A 6 -1.89 -9.80 9.69
C LYS A 6 -0.90 -10.26 8.63
N VAL A 7 0.03 -9.38 8.25
CA VAL A 7 1.08 -9.66 7.27
C VAL A 7 2.40 -9.97 7.99
N THR A 8 3.07 -11.06 7.60
CA THR A 8 4.39 -11.44 8.13
C THR A 8 5.43 -11.49 7.00
N PRO A 9 6.74 -11.47 7.32
CA PRO A 9 7.78 -11.62 6.31
C PRO A 9 7.59 -12.89 5.47
N GLY A 10 7.59 -12.73 4.13
CA GLY A 10 7.36 -13.83 3.18
C GLY A 10 5.92 -13.97 2.69
N THR A 11 4.96 -13.23 3.26
CA THR A 11 3.58 -13.20 2.77
C THR A 11 3.51 -12.61 1.36
N LYS A 12 2.86 -13.34 0.44
CA LYS A 12 2.63 -12.87 -0.93
C LYS A 12 1.51 -11.83 -0.95
N VAL A 13 1.89 -10.58 -1.24
CA VAL A 13 1.04 -9.38 -1.08
C VAL A 13 -0.12 -9.30 -2.08
N TYR A 14 -0.08 -10.02 -3.21
CA TYR A 14 -1.08 -9.84 -4.28
C TYR A 14 -2.52 -10.21 -3.88
N LYS A 15 -2.71 -11.12 -2.92
CA LYS A 15 -4.04 -11.43 -2.39
C LYS A 15 -4.58 -10.30 -1.52
N LEU A 16 -3.68 -9.57 -0.86
CA LEU A 16 -4.00 -8.52 0.08
C LEU A 16 -4.46 -7.22 -0.60
N PHE A 17 -4.29 -7.11 -1.93
CA PHE A 17 -4.77 -5.97 -2.70
C PHE A 17 -6.30 -5.84 -2.73
N GLU A 18 -7.05 -6.82 -2.24
CA GLU A 18 -8.47 -6.65 -2.04
C GLU A 18 -8.80 -5.65 -0.91
N HIS A 19 -7.88 -5.49 0.05
CA HIS A 19 -8.00 -4.57 1.19
C HIS A 19 -7.48 -3.17 0.85
N GLU A 20 -8.04 -2.17 1.53
CA GLU A 20 -7.65 -0.76 1.39
C GLU A 20 -6.47 -0.41 2.30
N GLU A 21 -6.30 -1.13 3.42
CA GLU A 21 -5.25 -0.89 4.40
C GLU A 21 -4.74 -2.22 4.97
N LEU A 22 -3.45 -2.27 5.26
CA LEU A 22 -2.75 -3.42 5.84
C LEU A 22 -1.91 -2.97 7.03
N ILE A 23 -1.94 -3.76 8.10
CA ILE A 23 -1.08 -3.55 9.28
C ILE A 23 0.03 -4.60 9.25
N CYS A 24 1.26 -4.12 9.19
CA CYS A 24 2.47 -4.92 9.29
C CYS A 24 3.11 -4.67 10.65
N GLU A 25 3.03 -5.66 11.54
CA GLU A 25 3.63 -5.60 12.87
C GLU A 25 5.06 -6.14 12.83
N GLY A 26 6.03 -5.27 13.07
CA GLY A 26 7.40 -5.64 13.40
C GLY A 26 7.56 -5.91 14.90
N LYS A 27 8.79 -6.22 15.33
CA LYS A 27 9.09 -6.47 16.74
C LYS A 27 9.01 -5.21 17.60
N ASP A 28 9.49 -4.08 17.05
CA ASP A 28 9.60 -2.80 17.75
C ASP A 28 8.81 -1.68 17.05
N GLU A 29 8.30 -1.92 15.85
CA GLU A 29 7.64 -0.93 14.99
C GLU A 29 6.37 -1.52 14.37
N VAL A 30 5.40 -0.66 14.05
CA VAL A 30 4.18 -1.03 13.34
C VAL A 30 4.03 -0.12 12.12
N PHE A 31 3.78 -0.72 10.96
CA PHE A 31 3.57 -0.01 9.71
C PHE A 31 2.12 -0.15 9.27
N LEU A 32 1.48 0.98 8.97
CA LEU A 32 0.19 1.01 8.29
C LEU A 32 0.45 1.31 6.81
N ILE A 33 0.00 0.41 5.94
CA ILE A 33 0.20 0.50 4.50
C ILE A 33 -1.17 0.65 3.85
N SER A 34 -1.42 1.80 3.21
CA SER A 34 -2.63 2.02 2.42
C SER A 34 -2.42 1.55 0.99
N VAL A 35 -3.36 0.76 0.47
CA VAL A 35 -3.35 0.23 -0.90
C VAL A 35 -4.26 1.08 -1.77
N LYS A 36 -3.67 1.90 -2.65
CA LYS A 36 -4.41 2.68 -3.65
C LYS A 36 -4.56 1.86 -4.94
N LYS A 37 -5.78 1.40 -5.24
CA LYS A 37 -6.10 0.80 -6.53
C LYS A 37 -6.14 1.88 -7.60
N MET A 38 -5.47 1.65 -8.71
CA MET A 38 -5.44 2.57 -9.84
C MET A 38 -5.30 1.80 -11.16
N THR A 39 -5.85 2.39 -12.20
CA THR A 39 -5.62 1.99 -13.59
C THR A 39 -4.21 2.40 -14.03
N ARG A 40 -3.76 1.83 -15.17
CA ARG A 40 -2.47 2.17 -15.76
C ARG A 40 -2.36 3.65 -16.11
N GLU A 41 -3.43 4.22 -16.67
CA GLU A 41 -3.49 5.63 -17.04
C GLU A 41 -3.41 6.55 -15.81
N GLU A 42 -4.10 6.21 -14.72
CA GLU A 42 -4.03 6.95 -13.46
C GLU A 42 -2.63 6.89 -12.85
N TYR A 43 -1.97 5.73 -12.89
CA TYR A 43 -0.59 5.58 -12.45
C TYR A 43 0.37 6.49 -13.23
N GLU A 44 0.24 6.51 -14.56
CA GLU A 44 1.10 7.33 -15.43
C GLU A 44 0.86 8.84 -15.19
N ARG A 45 -0.39 9.24 -14.92
CA ARG A 45 -0.72 10.62 -14.52
C ARG A 45 -0.11 10.99 -13.16
N ASP A 46 -0.24 10.15 -12.14
CA ASP A 46 0.26 10.41 -10.78
C ASP A 46 1.80 10.50 -10.76
N GLN A 47 2.49 9.58 -11.47
CA GLN A 47 3.94 9.60 -11.67
C GLN A 47 4.45 10.88 -12.37
N SER A 48 3.67 11.42 -13.30
CA SER A 48 4.03 12.66 -14.00
C SER A 48 3.95 13.90 -13.08
N GLN A 49 3.07 13.87 -12.08
CA GLN A 49 2.86 14.97 -11.13
C GLN A 49 3.89 14.96 -9.99
N GLN A 50 4.32 13.78 -9.54
CA GLN A 50 5.35 13.64 -8.48
C GLN A 50 6.76 14.09 -8.92
N LYS A 51 6.99 14.28 -10.23
CA LYS A 51 8.28 14.75 -10.77
C LYS A 51 8.47 16.27 -10.74
N GLN A 52 7.55 17.05 -10.15
CA GLN A 52 7.83 18.46 -9.85
C GLN A 52 8.62 18.54 -8.53
N PRO A 53 9.87 19.02 -8.54
CA PRO A 53 10.64 19.19 -7.32
C PRO A 53 9.96 20.25 -6.45
N THR A 54 9.77 19.92 -5.19
CA THR A 54 9.50 20.90 -4.12
C THR A 54 10.58 22.00 -4.19
N PRO A 55 10.21 23.29 -4.12
CA PRO A 55 11.19 24.40 -4.14
C PRO A 55 12.18 24.34 -2.96
#